data_AF-A0A6B3F791-F1
#
_entry.id   AF-A0A6B3F791-F1
#
_cell.length_a   1.000
_cell.length_b   1.000
_cell.length_c   1.000
_cell.angle_alpha   90.00
_cell.angle_beta   90.00
_cell.angle_gamma   90.00
#
_symmetry.space_group_name_H-M   'P 1'
#
loop_
_entity.id
_entity.type
_entity.pdbx_description
1 polymer ?
#
loop_
_entity_poly.entity_id
_entity_poly.type
_entity_poly.pdbx_seq_one_letter_code
_entity_poly.pdbx_strand_id
1 'polypeptide(L)'
;TPGDTATAQTWTYGYSGDQLTKVCSPLSASKCTTYGYTSGSQYRNASLDLDPHGLWQLAETSGTRAKDAVLANQGTDDATYEHVTLGAAGPFSGSRGATFDGATSDVVLPDNLGNDTDSGALSLWFKTSAGPGVLYSYASQPITSGEAAGFYTPALYVGKDGKLNAEFWYSGGINPIVTS
;
A
#
# COMPACT_ATOMS: atom_id res chain seq x y z
N THR A 1 -27.26 20.29 -45.59
CA THR A 1 -26.43 21.51 -45.64
C THR A 1 -25.68 21.61 -44.34
N PRO A 2 -24.37 21.93 -44.30
CA PRO A 2 -23.71 22.26 -43.04
C PRO A 2 -24.49 23.41 -42.36
N GLY A 3 -24.90 23.22 -41.10
CA GLY A 3 -25.66 24.22 -40.33
C GLY A 3 -27.19 24.04 -40.31
N ASP A 4 -27.75 23.00 -40.93
CA ASP A 4 -29.19 22.69 -40.80
C ASP A 4 -29.48 21.91 -39.50
N THR A 5 -30.16 22.56 -38.55
CA THR A 5 -30.56 21.97 -37.26
C THR A 5 -31.41 20.70 -37.39
N ALA A 6 -32.11 20.50 -38.52
CA ALA A 6 -32.90 19.29 -38.78
C ALA A 6 -32.03 18.06 -39.08
N THR A 7 -30.72 18.24 -39.32
CA THR A 7 -29.75 17.16 -39.56
C THR A 7 -28.84 16.88 -38.36
N ALA A 8 -29.12 17.53 -37.21
CA ALA A 8 -28.29 17.40 -36.02
C ALA A 8 -28.44 16.00 -35.37
N GLN A 9 -27.34 15.25 -35.39
CA GLN A 9 -27.23 13.97 -34.71
C GLN A 9 -27.14 14.22 -33.19
N THR A 10 -28.15 13.80 -32.43
CA THR A 10 -28.20 14.02 -30.97
C THR A 10 -27.78 12.76 -30.20
N TRP A 11 -26.65 12.83 -29.50
CA TRP A 11 -26.22 11.79 -28.58
C TRP A 11 -26.95 11.93 -27.24
N THR A 12 -27.41 10.81 -26.68
CA THR A 12 -28.04 10.80 -25.35
C THR A 12 -27.11 10.20 -24.32
N TYR A 13 -26.92 10.89 -23.21
CA TYR A 13 -26.04 10.49 -22.12
C TYR A 13 -26.88 10.22 -20.86
N GLY A 14 -26.56 9.13 -20.16
CA GLY A 14 -27.14 8.80 -18.86
C GLY A 14 -26.07 8.89 -17.78
N TYR A 15 -26.43 9.47 -16.64
CA TYR A 15 -25.51 9.66 -15.52
C TYR A 15 -26.13 9.16 -14.20
N SER A 16 -25.27 8.80 -13.25
CA SER A 16 -25.59 8.62 -11.83
C SER A 16 -24.65 9.52 -11.02
N GLY A 17 -25.14 10.68 -10.57
CA GLY A 17 -24.26 11.76 -10.13
C GLY A 17 -23.36 12.21 -11.29
N ASP A 18 -22.05 12.24 -11.07
CA ASP A 18 -21.06 12.61 -12.09
C ASP A 18 -20.58 11.42 -12.95
N GLN A 19 -21.06 10.20 -12.68
CA GLN A 19 -20.65 9.01 -13.40
C GLN A 19 -21.48 8.79 -14.66
N LEU A 20 -20.84 8.75 -15.83
CA LEU A 20 -21.48 8.45 -17.11
C LEU A 20 -21.85 6.97 -17.19
N THR A 21 -23.11 6.61 -17.01
CA THR A 21 -23.56 5.22 -17.02
C THR A 21 -23.95 4.71 -18.40
N LYS A 22 -24.31 5.61 -19.33
CA LYS A 22 -24.80 5.21 -20.66
C LYS A 22 -24.55 6.28 -21.73
N VAL A 23 -24.20 5.85 -22.95
CA VAL A 23 -24.16 6.68 -24.16
C VAL A 23 -24.93 6.00 -25.27
N CYS A 24 -25.98 6.63 -25.81
CA CYS A 24 -26.78 6.09 -26.90
C CYS A 24 -26.53 6.82 -28.22
N SER A 25 -26.46 6.04 -29.30
CA SER A 25 -26.25 6.56 -30.65
C SER A 25 -27.41 7.46 -31.11
N PRO A 26 -27.12 8.53 -31.86
CA PRO A 26 -28.14 9.38 -32.47
C PRO A 26 -28.98 8.63 -33.52
N LEU A 27 -28.49 7.50 -34.02
CA LEU A 27 -29.19 6.65 -34.98
C LEU A 27 -30.17 5.67 -34.31
N SER A 28 -30.04 5.44 -33.00
CA SER A 28 -30.93 4.54 -32.26
C SER A 28 -30.80 4.71 -30.74
N ALA A 29 -31.91 5.11 -30.10
CA ALA A 29 -32.01 5.25 -28.64
C ALA A 29 -31.89 3.92 -27.87
N SER A 30 -31.95 2.77 -28.56
CA SER A 30 -31.78 1.44 -27.98
C SER A 30 -30.38 0.84 -28.20
N LYS A 31 -29.51 1.49 -29.00
CA LYS A 31 -28.11 1.08 -29.20
C LYS A 31 -27.21 1.97 -28.36
N CYS A 32 -26.92 1.49 -27.15
CA CYS A 32 -26.14 2.24 -26.17
C CYS A 32 -24.93 1.45 -25.67
N THR A 33 -23.82 2.17 -25.45
CA THR A 33 -22.70 1.69 -24.63
C THR A 33 -23.04 1.96 -23.17
N THR A 34 -22.89 0.96 -22.30
CA THR A 34 -23.11 1.08 -20.86
C THR A 34 -21.79 0.98 -20.11
N TYR A 35 -21.66 1.76 -19.05
CA TYR A 35 -20.46 1.79 -18.22
C TYR A 35 -20.82 1.32 -16.81
N GLY A 36 -20.03 0.39 -16.30
CA GLY A 36 -20.04 0.01 -14.89
C GLY A 36 -18.88 0.70 -14.17
N TYR A 37 -19.11 1.06 -12.91
CA TYR A 37 -18.08 1.60 -12.05
C TYR A 37 -17.95 0.72 -10.82
N THR A 38 -16.72 0.42 -10.45
CA THR A 38 -16.39 -0.16 -9.15
C THR A 38 -15.66 0.89 -8.34
N SER A 39 -15.90 0.91 -7.03
CA SER A 39 -15.09 1.71 -6.12
C SER A 39 -13.65 1.18 -6.15
N GLY A 40 -12.69 2.07 -6.34
CA GLY A 40 -11.26 1.76 -6.25
C GLY A 40 -10.53 2.85 -5.50
N SER A 41 -9.39 2.52 -4.88
CA SER A 41 -8.55 3.48 -4.19
C SER A 41 -7.47 4.02 -5.14
N GLN A 42 -7.35 5.35 -5.23
CA GLN A 42 -6.24 6.01 -5.93
C GLN A 42 -4.96 6.06 -5.10
N TYR A 43 -4.99 5.54 -3.86
CA TYR A 43 -3.89 5.61 -2.93
C TYR A 43 -2.58 5.06 -3.48
N ARG A 44 -2.62 3.94 -4.22
CA ARG A 44 -1.42 3.35 -4.83
C ARG A 44 -0.76 4.30 -5.82
N ASN A 45 -1.56 4.91 -6.71
CA ASN A 45 -1.05 5.83 -7.72
C ASN A 45 -0.47 7.08 -7.05
N ALA A 46 -1.21 7.67 -6.11
CA ALA A 46 -0.73 8.82 -5.34
C ALA A 46 0.54 8.50 -4.53
N SER A 47 0.67 7.27 -4.00
CA SER A 47 1.87 6.85 -3.29
C SER A 47 3.07 6.71 -4.23
N LEU A 48 2.88 6.19 -5.44
CA LEU A 48 3.95 6.09 -6.43
C LEU A 48 4.34 7.45 -7.01
N ASP A 49 3.41 8.39 -7.11
CA ASP A 49 3.68 9.76 -7.55
C ASP A 49 4.52 10.56 -6.54
N LEU A 50 4.62 10.10 -5.28
CA LEU A 50 5.55 10.64 -4.28
C LEU A 50 6.99 10.11 -4.45
N ASP A 51 7.24 9.28 -5.46
CA ASP A 51 8.54 8.68 -5.77
C ASP A 51 9.19 7.97 -4.56
N PRO A 52 8.49 7.00 -3.92
CA PRO A 52 9.03 6.27 -2.79
C PRO A 52 10.16 5.37 -3.27
N HIS A 53 11.15 5.14 -2.41
CA HIS A 53 12.22 4.18 -2.73
C HIS A 53 11.68 2.76 -2.94
N GLY A 54 10.68 2.34 -2.16
CA GLY A 54 9.98 1.07 -2.33
C GLY A 54 8.54 1.14 -1.85
N LEU A 55 7.67 0.35 -2.48
CA LEU A 55 6.26 0.24 -2.12
C LEU A 55 5.79 -1.22 -2.16
N TRP A 56 5.76 -1.86 -1.00
CA TRP A 56 5.21 -3.20 -0.82
C TRP A 56 3.76 -3.12 -0.37
N GLN A 57 2.84 -3.44 -1.28
CA GLN A 57 1.39 -3.41 -0.99
C GLN A 57 0.91 -4.60 -0.15
N LEU A 58 1.74 -5.65 -0.10
CA LEU A 58 1.43 -6.94 0.50
C LEU A 58 0.12 -7.59 0.01
N ALA A 59 -0.13 -7.45 -1.30
CA ALA A 59 -1.41 -7.78 -1.92
C ALA A 59 -1.43 -9.16 -2.61
N GLU A 60 -0.32 -9.89 -2.55
CA GLU A 60 -0.22 -11.25 -3.10
C GLU A 60 -1.24 -12.19 -2.44
N THR A 61 -1.62 -13.24 -3.17
CA THR A 61 -2.54 -14.29 -2.68
C THR A 61 -1.83 -15.60 -2.36
N SER A 62 -0.55 -15.73 -2.73
CA SER A 62 0.25 -16.94 -2.60
C SER A 62 1.72 -16.65 -2.91
N GLY A 63 2.61 -17.54 -2.49
CA GLY A 63 4.04 -17.46 -2.74
C GLY A 63 4.80 -16.79 -1.60
N THR A 64 6.11 -16.62 -1.80
CA THR A 64 7.04 -16.11 -0.76
C THR A 64 7.62 -14.74 -1.10
N ARG A 65 7.19 -14.11 -2.20
CA ARG A 65 7.74 -12.85 -2.68
C ARG A 65 6.72 -11.73 -2.52
N ALA A 66 7.08 -10.70 -1.77
CA ALA A 66 6.35 -9.45 -1.66
C ALA A 66 6.87 -8.50 -2.75
N LYS A 67 6.06 -8.21 -3.76
CA LYS A 67 6.53 -7.41 -4.89
C LYS A 67 6.67 -5.95 -4.53
N ASP A 68 7.77 -5.35 -4.95
CA ASP A 68 7.89 -3.91 -4.99
C ASP A 68 7.11 -3.35 -6.19
N ALA A 69 6.32 -2.32 -5.92
CA ALA A 69 5.50 -1.65 -6.93
C ALA A 69 6.25 -0.56 -7.71
N VAL A 70 7.44 -0.16 -7.27
CA VAL A 70 8.28 0.85 -7.96
C VAL A 70 8.94 0.21 -9.18
N LEU A 71 8.51 0.63 -10.37
CA LEU A 71 8.94 0.00 -11.62
C LEU A 71 10.44 0.16 -11.92
N ALA A 72 11.04 1.26 -11.46
CA ALA A 72 12.46 1.55 -11.67
C ALA A 72 13.38 0.50 -11.01
N ASN A 73 12.94 -0.09 -9.90
CA ASN A 73 13.68 -1.11 -9.16
C ASN A 73 13.68 -2.46 -9.90
N GLN A 74 12.81 -2.68 -10.90
CA GLN A 74 12.84 -3.87 -11.76
C GLN A 74 12.81 -5.21 -10.97
N GLY A 75 12.22 -5.20 -9.77
CA GLY A 75 12.11 -6.37 -8.87
C GLY A 75 13.37 -6.69 -8.07
N THR A 76 14.40 -5.83 -8.08
CA THR A 76 15.57 -5.97 -7.18
C THR A 76 15.18 -5.79 -5.71
N ASP A 77 14.16 -4.98 -5.47
CA ASP A 77 13.71 -4.60 -4.13
C ASP A 77 12.49 -5.42 -3.68
N ASP A 78 12.19 -6.52 -4.38
CA ASP A 78 11.19 -7.48 -3.94
C ASP A 78 11.59 -8.06 -2.57
N ALA A 79 10.67 -7.98 -1.61
CA ALA A 79 10.86 -8.50 -0.27
C ALA A 79 10.44 -9.97 -0.18
N THR A 80 10.78 -10.62 0.95
CA THR A 80 10.49 -12.05 1.17
C THR A 80 9.54 -12.23 2.35
N TYR A 81 8.46 -12.99 2.14
CA TYR A 81 7.54 -13.41 3.18
C TYR A 81 8.06 -14.65 3.92
N GLU A 82 7.98 -14.62 5.24
CA GLU A 82 8.21 -15.78 6.10
C GLU A 82 6.95 -16.02 6.95
N HIS A 83 6.36 -17.23 6.85
CA HIS A 83 5.15 -17.66 7.57
C HIS A 83 3.91 -16.73 7.50
N VAL A 84 3.84 -15.81 6.53
CA VAL A 84 2.74 -14.86 6.38
C VAL A 84 1.51 -15.49 5.71
N THR A 85 0.32 -15.18 6.23
CA THR A 85 -0.95 -15.53 5.57
C THR A 85 -1.34 -14.44 4.57
N LEU A 86 -1.38 -14.81 3.28
CA LEU A 86 -1.62 -13.90 2.15
C LEU A 86 -3.09 -13.84 1.71
N GLY A 87 -3.46 -12.78 1.00
CA GLY A 87 -4.77 -12.63 0.39
C GLY A 87 -5.90 -12.18 1.31
N ALA A 88 -5.58 -11.72 2.53
CA ALA A 88 -6.54 -11.14 3.47
C ALA A 88 -7.14 -9.83 2.94
N ALA A 89 -8.22 -9.35 3.56
CA ALA A 89 -8.80 -8.05 3.22
C ALA A 89 -7.83 -6.91 3.59
N GLY A 90 -7.51 -6.04 2.62
CA GLY A 90 -6.64 -4.90 2.81
C GLY A 90 -7.35 -3.64 3.34
N PRO A 91 -6.64 -2.50 3.40
CA PRO A 91 -7.17 -1.26 3.97
C PRO A 91 -8.24 -0.57 3.10
N PHE A 92 -8.34 -0.94 1.82
CA PHE A 92 -9.31 -0.35 0.89
C PHE A 92 -10.32 -1.38 0.39
N SER A 93 -11.50 -0.91 -0.02
CA SER A 93 -12.51 -1.77 -0.65
C SER A 93 -11.92 -2.50 -1.85
N GLY A 94 -12.03 -3.84 -1.86
CA GLY A 94 -11.49 -4.71 -2.90
C GLY A 94 -9.97 -4.88 -2.90
N SER A 95 -9.23 -4.23 -1.99
CA SER A 95 -7.77 -4.46 -1.87
C SER A 95 -7.47 -5.68 -1.01
N ARG A 96 -6.28 -6.24 -1.22
CA ARG A 96 -5.74 -7.34 -0.42
C ARG A 96 -4.68 -6.83 0.55
N GLY A 97 -4.35 -7.67 1.53
CA GLY A 97 -3.28 -7.47 2.48
C GLY A 97 -2.76 -8.80 3.01
N ALA A 98 -1.75 -8.70 3.87
CA ALA A 98 -1.15 -9.82 4.59
C ALA A 98 -1.63 -9.87 6.04
N THR A 99 -1.64 -11.06 6.63
CA THR A 99 -1.87 -11.29 8.07
C THR A 99 -0.65 -11.95 8.68
N PHE A 100 -0.21 -11.40 9.80
CA PHE A 100 0.95 -11.85 10.58
C PHE A 100 0.46 -12.46 11.89
N ASP A 101 1.06 -13.56 12.32
CA ASP A 101 0.69 -14.29 13.54
C ASP A 101 1.18 -13.62 14.84
N GLY A 102 2.10 -12.67 14.75
CA GLY A 102 2.73 -12.00 15.89
C GLY A 102 3.81 -12.84 16.61
N ALA A 103 4.28 -13.92 16.00
CA ALA A 103 5.27 -14.83 16.57
C ALA A 103 6.36 -15.27 15.57
N THR A 104 5.97 -15.78 14.40
CA THR A 104 6.91 -16.33 13.39
C THR A 104 6.75 -15.73 12.00
N SER A 105 5.72 -14.90 11.82
CA SER A 105 5.46 -14.19 10.57
C SER A 105 6.29 -12.92 10.45
N ASP A 106 6.97 -12.75 9.33
CA ASP A 106 7.65 -11.51 8.98
C ASP A 106 7.76 -11.28 7.46
N VAL A 107 8.11 -10.06 7.09
CA VAL A 107 8.52 -9.69 5.72
C VAL A 107 9.92 -9.13 5.81
N VAL A 108 10.88 -9.85 5.22
CA VAL A 108 12.26 -9.39 5.11
C VAL A 108 12.35 -8.46 3.91
N LEU A 109 12.54 -7.17 4.19
CA LEU A 109 12.84 -6.17 3.18
C LEU A 109 14.31 -6.29 2.72
N PRO A 110 14.66 -5.77 1.53
CA PRO A 110 16.06 -5.66 1.11
C PRO A 110 16.96 -4.99 2.14
N ASP A 111 18.22 -5.40 2.17
CA ASP A 111 19.21 -4.78 3.03
C ASP A 111 19.50 -3.33 2.61
N ASN A 112 19.95 -2.51 3.56
CA ASN A 112 20.46 -1.15 3.33
C ASN A 112 19.47 -0.11 2.77
N LEU A 113 18.15 -0.33 2.82
CA LEU A 113 17.14 0.65 2.41
C LEU A 113 17.24 2.02 3.10
N GLY A 114 17.88 2.11 4.27
CA GLY A 114 18.02 3.34 5.06
C GLY A 114 19.42 3.94 5.13
N ASN A 115 20.45 3.25 4.60
CA ASN A 115 21.85 3.69 4.73
C ASN A 115 22.30 4.63 3.59
N ASP A 116 21.53 4.70 2.51
CA ASP A 116 21.82 5.52 1.32
C ASP A 116 21.00 6.82 1.27
N THR A 117 20.40 7.25 2.39
CA THR A 117 19.61 8.48 2.43
C THR A 117 19.92 9.37 3.65
N ASP A 118 19.99 10.69 3.41
CA ASP A 118 20.14 11.70 4.46
C ASP A 118 18.83 11.93 5.25
N SER A 119 17.70 11.44 4.74
CA SER A 119 16.39 11.52 5.41
C SER A 119 15.43 10.43 4.93
N GLY A 120 14.65 9.85 5.83
CA GLY A 120 13.71 8.77 5.51
C GLY A 120 12.29 9.06 5.99
N ALA A 121 11.31 8.57 5.26
CA ALA A 121 9.92 8.51 5.69
C ALA A 121 9.41 7.07 5.56
N LEU A 122 8.62 6.64 6.52
CA LEU A 122 7.92 5.35 6.51
C LEU A 122 6.42 5.60 6.57
N SER A 123 5.67 4.91 5.72
CA SER A 123 4.21 4.90 5.75
C SER A 123 3.71 3.47 5.62
N LEU A 124 2.77 3.07 6.47
CA LEU A 124 2.13 1.77 6.39
C LEU A 124 0.69 1.82 6.89
N TRP A 125 -0.10 0.84 6.43
CA TRP A 125 -1.41 0.54 6.98
C TRP A 125 -1.32 -0.71 7.83
N PHE A 126 -1.81 -0.64 9.06
CA PHE A 126 -1.91 -1.81 9.93
C PHE A 126 -3.21 -1.79 10.73
N LYS A 127 -3.61 -2.97 11.19
CA LYS A 127 -4.63 -3.16 12.23
C LYS A 127 -4.17 -4.32 13.11
N THR A 128 -4.32 -4.19 14.43
CA THR A 128 -3.96 -5.26 15.36
C THR A 128 -4.90 -5.27 16.55
N SER A 129 -5.14 -6.47 17.08
CA SER A 129 -5.79 -6.70 18.37
C SER A 129 -4.91 -7.53 19.32
N ALA A 130 -3.69 -7.90 18.90
CA ALA A 130 -2.81 -8.83 19.61
C ALA A 130 -2.04 -8.16 20.78
N GLY A 131 -2.15 -6.83 20.92
CA GLY A 131 -1.42 -6.06 21.92
C GLY A 131 -0.09 -5.49 21.38
N PRO A 132 0.92 -5.29 22.24
CA PRO A 132 2.18 -4.66 21.84
C PRO A 132 2.97 -5.51 20.86
N GLY A 133 3.69 -4.87 19.95
CA GLY A 133 4.47 -5.57 18.94
C GLY A 133 5.13 -4.60 17.96
N VAL A 134 6.15 -5.09 17.27
CA VAL A 134 6.94 -4.32 16.31
C VAL A 134 6.28 -4.41 14.94
N LEU A 135 6.15 -3.27 14.26
CA LEU A 135 5.61 -3.15 12.91
C LEU A 135 6.71 -2.96 11.88
N TYR A 136 7.80 -2.28 12.26
CA TYR A 136 8.99 -2.11 11.42
C TYR A 136 10.22 -1.99 12.30
N SER A 137 11.28 -2.68 11.90
CA SER A 137 12.59 -2.62 12.54
C SER A 137 13.71 -2.85 11.54
N TYR A 138 14.91 -2.45 11.93
CA TYR A 138 16.15 -2.81 11.25
C TYR A 138 17.20 -3.23 12.27
N ALA A 139 18.05 -4.16 11.85
CA ALA A 139 19.06 -4.77 12.69
C ALA A 139 20.31 -5.10 11.88
N SER A 140 21.43 -5.33 12.57
CA SER A 140 22.66 -5.82 11.92
C SER A 140 22.66 -7.32 11.65
N GLN A 141 21.61 -8.04 12.08
CA GLN A 141 21.48 -9.50 11.95
C GLN A 141 20.08 -9.87 11.47
N PRO A 142 19.92 -11.01 10.77
CA PRO A 142 18.61 -11.51 10.37
C PRO A 142 17.69 -11.75 11.58
N ILE A 143 16.38 -11.64 11.39
CA ILE A 143 15.37 -11.87 12.44
C ILE A 143 15.45 -13.29 13.05
N THR A 144 16.00 -14.24 12.29
CA THR A 144 16.19 -15.64 12.71
C THR A 144 17.41 -15.88 13.61
N SER A 145 18.28 -14.89 13.78
CA SER A 145 19.52 -15.02 14.57
C SER A 145 19.28 -15.18 16.08
N GLY A 146 18.08 -14.89 16.57
CA GLY A 146 17.72 -14.94 17.99
C GLY A 146 18.32 -13.82 18.85
N GLU A 147 19.42 -13.21 18.42
CA GLU A 147 20.06 -12.06 19.05
C GLU A 147 20.69 -11.12 18.00
N ALA A 148 20.38 -9.82 18.08
CA ALA A 148 21.10 -8.77 17.37
C ALA A 148 21.98 -8.02 18.38
N ALA A 149 23.26 -8.39 18.48
CA ALA A 149 24.19 -7.84 19.46
C ALA A 149 24.38 -6.31 19.28
N GLY A 150 23.60 -5.51 20.00
CA GLY A 150 23.76 -4.05 20.11
C GLY A 150 23.28 -3.20 18.93
N PHE A 151 22.73 -3.82 17.87
CA PHE A 151 22.30 -3.11 16.67
C PHE A 151 20.90 -3.57 16.25
N TYR A 152 19.91 -3.17 17.03
CA TYR A 152 18.49 -3.41 16.75
C TYR A 152 17.70 -2.14 17.06
N THR A 153 16.88 -1.69 16.10
CA THR A 153 15.99 -0.54 16.28
C THR A 153 14.56 -0.93 15.91
N PRO A 154 13.64 -1.02 16.89
CA PRO A 154 12.20 -1.11 16.62
C PRO A 154 11.65 0.27 16.25
N ALA A 155 11.81 0.67 15.00
CA ALA A 155 11.53 2.05 14.59
C ALA A 155 10.02 2.40 14.54
N LEU A 156 9.15 1.40 14.44
CA LEU A 156 7.70 1.59 14.56
C LEU A 156 7.08 0.41 15.32
N TYR A 157 6.40 0.66 16.42
CA TYR A 157 5.83 -0.40 17.27
C TYR A 157 4.63 0.08 18.09
N VAL A 158 3.78 -0.87 18.48
CA VAL A 158 2.73 -0.68 19.49
C VAL A 158 3.31 -0.99 20.86
N GLY A 159 3.25 -0.01 21.76
CA GLY A 159 3.72 -0.12 23.14
C GLY A 159 2.79 -0.94 24.03
N LYS A 160 3.26 -1.31 25.22
CA LYS A 160 2.45 -2.04 26.23
C LYS A 160 1.25 -1.24 26.71
N ASP A 161 1.31 0.08 26.57
CA ASP A 161 0.23 1.04 26.81
C ASP A 161 -0.78 1.12 25.64
N GLY A 162 -0.58 0.36 24.56
CA GLY A 162 -1.42 0.35 23.37
C GLY A 162 -1.18 1.52 22.41
N LYS A 163 -0.20 2.38 22.68
CA LYS A 163 0.11 3.54 21.84
C LYS A 163 1.08 3.16 20.73
N LEU A 164 0.94 3.81 19.57
CA LEU A 164 1.91 3.68 18.49
C LEU A 164 3.10 4.61 18.79
N ASN A 165 4.30 4.04 18.73
CA ASN A 165 5.57 4.71 18.94
C ASN A 165 6.37 4.65 17.64
N ALA A 166 6.96 5.78 17.22
CA ALA A 166 7.75 5.87 16.00
C ALA A 166 9.03 6.70 16.22
N GLU A 167 10.18 6.14 15.84
CA GLU A 167 11.48 6.82 15.86
C GLU A 167 12.48 6.07 14.96
N PHE A 168 13.11 6.79 14.04
CA PHE A 168 14.35 6.28 13.44
C PHE A 168 15.52 6.53 14.40
N TRP A 169 16.39 5.52 14.55
CA TRP A 169 17.58 5.57 15.38
C TRP A 169 18.32 6.89 15.23
N TYR A 170 18.56 7.53 16.36
CA TYR A 170 19.29 8.78 16.43
C TYR A 170 20.22 8.76 17.64
N SER A 171 21.53 8.90 17.39
CA SER A 171 22.55 8.86 18.44
C SER A 171 22.42 9.96 19.49
N GLY A 172 21.73 11.06 19.17
CA GLY A 172 21.49 12.18 20.09
C GLY A 172 20.37 11.93 21.12
N GLY A 173 19.64 10.82 21.05
CA GLY A 173 18.67 10.40 22.08
C GLY A 173 17.44 11.30 22.17
N ILE A 174 16.62 11.31 21.11
CA ILE A 174 15.28 11.92 21.17
C ILE A 174 14.28 10.91 21.73
N ASN A 175 13.11 11.40 22.18
CA ASN A 175 12.02 10.50 22.54
C ASN A 175 11.21 10.15 21.28
N PRO A 176 10.66 8.93 21.18
CA PRO A 176 9.76 8.56 20.10
C PRO A 176 8.55 9.50 20.01
N ILE A 177 8.03 9.65 18.79
CA ILE A 177 6.69 10.22 18.59
C ILE A 177 5.69 9.17 19.07
N VAL A 178 4.78 9.56 19.97
CA VAL A 178 3.78 8.66 20.55
C VAL A 178 2.38 9.18 20.25
N THR A 179 1.49 8.31 19.80
CA THR A 179 0.07 8.67 19.60
C THR A 179 -0.61 9.05 20.92
N SER A 180 -1.58 9.97 20.85
CA SER A 180 -2.35 10.43 22.01
C SER A 180 -3.19 9.32 22.64
#